data_AF-A0A800M506-F1
#
_entry.id   AF-A0A800M506-F1
#
_cell.length_a   1.000
_cell.length_b   1.000
_cell.length_c   1.000
_cell.angle_alpha   90.00
_cell.angle_beta   90.00
_cell.angle_gamma   90.00
#
_symmetry.space_group_name_H-M   'P 1'
#
loop_
_entity.id
_entity.type
_entity.pdbx_description
1 polymer ?
#
loop_
_entity_poly.entity_id
_entity_poly.type
_entity_poly.pdbx_seq_one_letter_code
_entity_poly.pdbx_strand_id
1 'polypeptide(L)'
;MDIRTVQTAAPAAIPTAEMVGALQTRSVQRESGAAFQSLLAVACDALAGLASPVRRAEDAALNLSQREHAQTVREQLQEALCALRSGLADTSRCLSAVRPSLPEALRGLLRPDRQRLADAAHAVRVATARPVETAPPDWFLATSSAVESLGEAAEHLDALAVAQPPDSAARELGTSIAAFLRRSRDLLLGDIARLVD
;
A
#
# COMPACT_ATOMS: atom_id res chain seq x y z
N MET A 1 -21.82 -32.20 -18.75
CA MET A 1 -20.41 -32.31 -18.31
C MET A 1 -19.82 -30.92 -18.43
N ASP A 2 -19.77 -30.20 -17.31
CA ASP A 2 -19.30 -28.82 -17.24
C ASP A 2 -17.78 -28.77 -17.35
N ILE A 3 -17.29 -28.16 -18.44
CA ILE A 3 -15.90 -27.78 -18.57
C ILE A 3 -15.74 -26.52 -17.73
N ARG A 4 -15.30 -26.69 -16.47
CA ARG A 4 -14.79 -25.59 -15.66
C ARG A 4 -13.65 -24.94 -16.45
N THR A 5 -13.92 -23.76 -16.98
CA THR A 5 -12.92 -22.79 -17.40
C THR A 5 -12.01 -22.55 -16.21
N VAL A 6 -10.82 -23.15 -16.24
CA VAL A 6 -9.72 -22.74 -15.38
C VAL A 6 -9.39 -21.33 -15.83
N GLN A 7 -9.93 -20.36 -15.12
CA GLN A 7 -9.60 -18.95 -15.28
C GLN A 7 -8.16 -18.81 -14.83
N THR A 8 -7.23 -18.94 -15.78
CA THR A 8 -5.82 -18.62 -15.60
C THR A 8 -5.79 -17.18 -15.11
N ALA A 9 -5.55 -16.99 -13.81
CA ALA A 9 -5.41 -15.67 -13.22
C ALA A 9 -4.32 -14.95 -14.00
N ALA A 10 -4.71 -13.90 -14.73
CA ALA A 10 -3.78 -13.04 -15.42
C ALA A 10 -2.71 -12.61 -14.41
N PRO A 11 -1.43 -12.51 -14.82
CA PRO A 11 -0.40 -12.11 -13.89
C PRO A 11 -0.79 -10.77 -13.25
N ALA A 12 -0.98 -10.75 -11.92
CA ALA A 12 -1.30 -9.53 -11.17
C ALA A 12 -0.29 -8.43 -11.52
N ALA A 13 -0.73 -7.50 -12.36
CA ALA A 13 0.09 -6.42 -12.87
C ALA A 13 0.31 -5.39 -11.76
N ILE A 14 1.43 -4.65 -11.85
CA ILE A 14 1.69 -3.53 -10.97
C ILE A 14 0.58 -2.49 -11.19
N PRO A 15 -0.10 -2.00 -10.14
CA PRO A 15 -1.08 -0.93 -10.25
C PRO A 15 -0.48 0.31 -10.94
N THR A 16 -1.04 0.69 -12.09
CA THR A 16 -0.58 1.87 -12.85
C THR A 16 -1.44 3.10 -12.58
N ALA A 17 -0.88 4.29 -12.83
CA ALA A 17 -1.62 5.55 -12.68
C ALA A 17 -2.84 5.62 -13.62
N GLU A 18 -2.71 5.09 -14.84
CA GLU A 18 -3.80 5.00 -15.81
C GLU A 18 -4.94 4.11 -15.31
N MET A 19 -4.63 2.93 -14.76
CA MET A 19 -5.62 2.04 -14.16
C MET A 19 -6.37 2.73 -13.02
N VAL A 20 -5.65 3.37 -12.10
CA VAL A 20 -6.24 4.09 -10.97
C VAL A 20 -7.14 5.23 -11.45
N GLY A 21 -6.68 6.00 -12.45
CA GLY A 21 -7.46 7.08 -13.06
C GLY A 21 -8.74 6.58 -13.73
N ALA A 22 -8.68 5.51 -14.50
CA ALA A 22 -9.84 4.91 -15.15
C ALA A 22 -10.89 4.42 -14.12
N LEU A 23 -10.43 3.74 -13.06
CA LEU A 23 -11.29 3.29 -11.97
C LEU A 23 -11.93 4.47 -11.22
N GLN A 24 -11.17 5.54 -11.00
CA GLN A 24 -11.68 6.76 -10.38
C GLN A 24 -12.77 7.42 -11.23
N THR A 25 -12.55 7.61 -12.53
CA THR A 25 -13.55 8.16 -13.46
C THR A 25 -14.84 7.35 -13.42
N ARG A 26 -14.72 6.01 -13.49
CA ARG A 26 -15.87 5.10 -13.41
C ARG A 26 -16.60 5.19 -12.07
N SER A 27 -15.87 5.36 -10.96
CA SER A 27 -16.45 5.52 -9.62
C SER A 27 -17.25 6.81 -9.49
N VAL A 28 -16.74 7.92 -10.02
CA VAL A 28 -17.43 9.22 -9.99
C VAL A 28 -18.72 9.16 -10.82
N GLN A 29 -18.68 8.53 -11.99
CA GLN A 29 -19.86 8.35 -12.85
C GLN A 29 -21.00 7.54 -12.19
N ARG A 30 -20.66 6.66 -11.24
CA ARG A 30 -21.62 5.82 -10.50
C ARG A 30 -21.91 6.36 -9.09
N GLU A 31 -21.54 7.60 -8.81
CA GLU A 31 -21.72 8.26 -7.50
C GLU A 31 -21.08 7.51 -6.31
N SER A 32 -20.16 6.56 -6.57
CA SER A 32 -19.44 5.78 -5.56
C SER A 32 -18.08 6.38 -5.19
N GLY A 33 -17.85 7.65 -5.51
CA GLY A 33 -16.56 8.33 -5.40
C GLY A 33 -15.97 8.26 -3.98
N ALA A 34 -16.78 8.49 -2.94
CA ALA A 34 -16.31 8.49 -1.55
C ALA A 34 -15.74 7.13 -1.11
N ALA A 35 -16.45 6.04 -1.39
CA ALA A 35 -16.00 4.68 -1.04
C ALA A 35 -14.70 4.31 -1.76
N PHE A 36 -14.58 4.70 -3.04
CA PHE A 36 -13.35 4.53 -3.80
C PHE A 36 -12.19 5.32 -3.20
N GLN A 37 -12.40 6.57 -2.80
CA GLN A 37 -11.36 7.41 -2.21
C GLN A 37 -10.91 6.91 -0.83
N SER A 38 -11.84 6.42 -0.01
CA SER A 38 -11.49 5.78 1.26
C SER A 38 -10.60 4.56 1.05
N LEU A 39 -10.94 3.69 0.09
CA LEU A 39 -10.12 2.53 -0.20
C LEU A 39 -8.77 2.90 -0.81
N LEU A 40 -8.74 3.90 -1.70
CA LEU A 40 -7.50 4.41 -2.30
C LEU A 40 -6.54 4.96 -1.23
N ALA A 41 -7.05 5.70 -0.25
CA ALA A 41 -6.27 6.20 0.87
C ALA A 41 -5.72 5.07 1.74
N VAL A 42 -6.57 4.10 2.11
CA VAL A 42 -6.14 2.93 2.89
C VAL A 42 -5.07 2.13 2.14
N ALA A 43 -5.21 1.95 0.82
CA ALA A 43 -4.21 1.28 0.01
C ALA A 43 -2.89 2.05 -0.07
N CYS A 44 -2.92 3.39 -0.13
CA CYS A 44 -1.70 4.21 -0.04
C CYS A 44 -0.98 3.98 1.29
N ASP A 45 -1.73 3.98 2.40
CA ASP A 45 -1.15 3.81 3.74
C ASP A 45 -0.57 2.41 3.92
N ALA A 46 -1.28 1.38 3.46
CA ALA A 46 -0.80 0.00 3.46
C ALA A 46 0.51 -0.14 2.67
N LEU A 47 0.57 0.39 1.44
CA LEU A 47 1.78 0.32 0.62
C LEU A 47 2.95 1.12 1.21
N ALA A 48 2.68 2.28 1.81
CA ALA A 48 3.69 3.07 2.48
C ALA A 48 4.30 2.33 3.69
N GLY A 49 3.49 1.57 4.43
CA GLY A 49 3.93 0.75 5.57
C GLY A 49 4.89 -0.38 5.19
N LEU A 50 4.83 -0.87 3.95
CA LEU A 50 5.62 -2.02 3.46
C LEU A 50 7.06 -1.68 3.07
N ALA A 51 7.37 -0.39 2.86
CA ALA A 51 8.69 0.02 2.39
C ALA A 51 9.84 -0.33 3.36
N SER A 52 9.59 -0.23 4.68
CA SER A 52 10.61 -0.51 5.69
C SER A 52 10.88 -2.01 5.88
N PRO A 53 9.86 -2.89 6.05
CA PRO A 53 10.09 -4.34 6.09
C PRO A 53 10.85 -4.87 4.87
N VAL A 54 10.47 -4.48 3.65
CA VAL A 54 11.13 -4.97 2.42
C VAL A 54 12.56 -4.45 2.30
N ARG A 55 12.82 -3.19 2.69
CA ARG A 55 14.19 -2.65 2.72
C ARG A 55 15.07 -3.41 3.71
N ARG A 56 14.56 -3.77 4.89
CA ARG A 56 15.32 -4.59 5.85
C ARG A 56 15.66 -5.97 5.27
N ALA A 57 14.75 -6.58 4.50
CA ALA A 57 15.03 -7.83 3.80
C ALA A 57 16.10 -7.66 2.71
N GLU A 58 16.06 -6.55 1.95
CA GLU A 58 17.09 -6.20 0.95
C GLU A 58 18.46 -6.00 1.61
N ASP A 59 18.53 -5.24 2.71
CA ASP A 59 19.77 -4.95 3.43
C ASP A 59 20.38 -6.19 4.10
N ALA A 60 19.53 -7.17 4.45
CA ALA A 60 19.94 -8.42 5.07
C ALA A 60 20.28 -9.53 4.07
N ALA A 61 20.10 -9.31 2.76
CA ALA A 61 20.27 -10.33 1.73
C ALA A 61 21.64 -11.04 1.80
N LEU A 62 21.64 -12.37 1.74
CA LEU A 62 22.85 -13.19 1.85
C LEU A 62 23.57 -13.33 0.50
N ASN A 63 22.85 -13.11 -0.61
CA ASN A 63 23.40 -13.16 -1.95
C ASN A 63 22.74 -12.12 -2.88
N LEU A 64 23.32 -11.97 -4.08
CA LEU A 64 22.87 -10.99 -5.08
C LEU A 64 21.42 -11.25 -5.53
N SER A 65 21.04 -12.50 -5.78
CA SER A 65 19.70 -12.84 -6.27
C SER A 65 18.62 -12.47 -5.25
N GLN A 66 18.83 -12.77 -3.97
CA GLN A 66 17.91 -12.38 -2.89
C GLN A 66 17.77 -10.86 -2.78
N ARG A 67 18.89 -10.15 -2.92
CA ARG A 67 18.87 -8.68 -2.92
C ARG A 67 18.08 -8.13 -4.11
N GLU A 68 18.29 -8.69 -5.31
CA GLU A 68 17.59 -8.29 -6.52
C GLU A 68 16.08 -8.54 -6.44
N HIS A 69 15.64 -9.65 -5.84
CA HIS A 69 14.22 -9.91 -5.60
C HIS A 69 13.61 -8.91 -4.62
N ALA A 70 14.26 -8.66 -3.48
CA ALA A 70 13.79 -7.68 -2.50
C ALA A 70 13.76 -6.26 -3.07
N GLN A 71 14.78 -5.88 -3.85
CA GLN A 71 14.83 -4.62 -4.58
C GLN A 71 13.69 -4.51 -5.59
N THR A 72 13.44 -5.57 -6.37
CA THR A 72 12.33 -5.61 -7.34
C THR A 72 10.99 -5.36 -6.64
N VAL A 73 10.73 -6.06 -5.53
CA VAL A 73 9.50 -5.85 -4.74
C VAL A 73 9.40 -4.42 -4.25
N ARG A 74 10.50 -3.84 -3.73
CA ARG A 74 10.53 -2.48 -3.23
C ARG A 74 10.23 -1.46 -4.33
N GLU A 75 10.82 -1.63 -5.51
CA GLU A 75 10.62 -0.74 -6.66
C GLU A 75 9.17 -0.80 -7.16
N GLN A 76 8.61 -2.00 -7.27
CA GLN A 76 7.20 -2.19 -7.64
C GLN A 76 6.23 -1.59 -6.62
N LEU A 77 6.50 -1.74 -5.31
CA LEU A 77 5.72 -1.11 -4.25
C LEU A 77 5.76 0.42 -4.37
N GLN A 78 6.93 0.98 -4.65
CA GLN A 78 7.11 2.42 -4.82
C GLN A 78 6.38 2.93 -6.07
N GLU A 79 6.46 2.21 -7.19
CA GLU A 79 5.71 2.53 -8.41
C GLU A 79 4.20 2.52 -8.17
N ALA A 80 3.68 1.45 -7.56
CA ALA A 80 2.27 1.35 -7.20
C ALA A 80 1.85 2.48 -6.25
N LEU A 81 2.65 2.79 -5.22
CA LEU A 81 2.37 3.89 -4.30
C LEU A 81 2.34 5.25 -5.02
N CYS A 82 3.25 5.49 -5.95
CA CYS A 82 3.25 6.69 -6.79
C CYS A 82 1.97 6.78 -7.64
N ALA A 83 1.54 5.68 -8.26
CA ALA A 83 0.30 5.62 -9.03
C ALA A 83 -0.93 5.97 -8.17
N LEU A 84 -1.05 5.39 -6.97
CA LEU A 84 -2.18 5.66 -6.08
C LEU A 84 -2.20 7.10 -5.56
N ARG A 85 -1.03 7.65 -5.19
CA ARG A 85 -0.89 9.04 -4.74
C ARG A 85 -1.25 10.05 -5.82
N SER A 86 -0.90 9.78 -7.07
CA SER A 86 -1.32 10.61 -8.21
C SER A 86 -2.85 10.68 -8.30
N GLY A 87 -3.55 9.54 -8.19
CA GLY A 87 -5.02 9.50 -8.17
C GLY A 87 -5.62 10.29 -6.99
N LEU A 88 -5.02 10.18 -5.80
CA LEU A 88 -5.47 10.94 -4.63
C LEU A 88 -5.29 12.46 -4.83
N ALA A 89 -4.16 12.89 -5.40
CA ALA A 89 -3.83 14.29 -5.67
C ALA A 89 -4.71 14.92 -6.76
N ASP A 90 -5.11 14.14 -7.78
CA ASP A 90 -6.05 14.61 -8.79
C ASP A 90 -7.45 14.80 -8.21
N THR A 91 -7.85 13.92 -7.29
CA THR A 91 -9.13 14.04 -6.58
C THR A 91 -9.18 15.25 -5.66
N SER A 92 -8.13 15.51 -4.87
CA SER A 92 -8.09 16.66 -3.97
C SER A 92 -8.18 17.98 -4.75
N ARG A 93 -7.61 18.04 -5.95
CA ARG A 93 -7.75 19.16 -6.89
C ARG A 93 -9.18 19.29 -7.43
N CYS A 94 -9.81 18.20 -7.86
CA CYS A 94 -11.21 18.21 -8.32
C CYS A 94 -12.21 18.61 -7.23
N LEU A 95 -12.02 18.15 -5.99
CA LEU A 95 -12.87 18.53 -4.86
C LEU A 95 -12.64 19.98 -4.42
N SER A 96 -11.41 20.49 -4.56
CA SER A 96 -11.07 21.90 -4.28
C SER A 96 -11.62 22.85 -5.34
N ALA A 97 -11.82 22.40 -6.59
CA ALA A 97 -12.36 23.20 -7.67
C ALA A 97 -13.90 23.37 -7.62
N VAL A 98 -14.63 22.56 -6.84
CA VAL A 98 -16.10 22.48 -6.84
C VAL A 98 -16.76 23.11 -5.58
N ARG A 99 -16.04 23.83 -4.72
CA ARG A 99 -16.69 24.64 -3.66
C ARG A 99 -16.08 26.03 -3.45
N PRO A 100 -16.91 27.06 -3.15
CA PRO A 100 -16.43 28.36 -2.76
C PRO A 100 -15.77 28.31 -1.38
N SER A 101 -14.96 29.32 -1.13
CA SER A 101 -13.97 29.47 -0.08
C SER A 101 -14.49 29.22 1.35
N LEU A 102 -14.35 27.98 1.84
CA LEU A 102 -14.25 27.60 3.26
C LEU A 102 -12.91 27.92 4.00
N PRO A 103 -11.91 28.67 3.48
CA PRO A 103 -10.70 29.00 4.25
C PRO A 103 -10.79 30.18 5.22
N GLU A 104 -11.84 31.02 5.21
CA GLU A 104 -11.89 32.15 6.15
C GLU A 104 -12.51 31.80 7.50
N ALA A 105 -13.61 31.03 7.52
CA ALA A 105 -14.28 30.65 8.76
C ALA A 105 -13.51 29.60 9.59
N LEU A 106 -12.69 28.75 8.95
CA LEU A 106 -11.99 27.65 9.64
C LEU A 106 -10.55 27.98 10.05
N ARG A 107 -9.94 29.06 9.55
CA ARG A 107 -8.59 29.48 9.98
C ARG A 107 -8.52 29.87 11.46
N GLY A 108 -9.64 30.22 12.08
CA GLY A 108 -9.73 30.49 13.52
C GLY A 108 -9.93 29.25 14.40
N LEU A 109 -10.44 28.14 13.85
CA LEU A 109 -10.86 26.95 14.61
C LEU A 109 -9.88 25.77 14.51
N LEU A 110 -9.04 25.73 13.48
CA LEU A 110 -8.08 24.63 13.23
C LEU A 110 -6.62 25.08 13.38
N ARG A 111 -6.30 25.85 14.42
CA ARG A 111 -4.92 25.85 14.94
C ARG A 111 -4.82 24.80 16.05
N PRO A 112 -4.49 23.54 15.73
CA PRO A 112 -3.93 22.68 16.76
C PRO A 112 -2.66 23.38 17.26
N ASP A 113 -2.56 23.55 18.57
CA ASP A 113 -1.42 24.17 19.23
C ASP A 113 -0.15 23.49 18.73
N ARG A 114 0.67 24.22 17.95
CA ARG A 114 1.89 23.68 17.31
C ARG A 114 2.82 23.08 18.35
N GLN A 115 2.72 23.56 19.58
CA GLN A 115 3.43 23.03 20.72
C GLN A 115 3.01 21.59 21.02
N ARG A 116 1.71 21.29 21.08
CA ARG A 116 1.23 19.92 21.31
C ARG A 116 1.61 18.93 20.21
N LEU A 117 1.66 19.40 18.97
CA LEU A 117 2.12 18.59 17.83
C LEU A 117 3.63 18.34 17.89
N ALA A 118 4.40 19.36 18.27
CA ALA A 118 5.84 19.23 18.51
C ALA A 118 6.13 18.30 19.70
N ASP A 119 5.34 18.39 20.77
CA ASP A 119 5.44 17.56 21.97
C ASP A 119 5.04 16.11 21.66
N ALA A 120 3.98 15.89 20.87
CA ALA A 120 3.61 14.56 20.39
C ALA A 120 4.67 13.97 19.45
N ALA A 121 5.21 14.76 18.52
CA ALA A 121 6.30 14.34 17.64
C ALA A 121 7.62 14.11 18.40
N HIS A 122 7.84 14.83 19.50
CA HIS A 122 8.97 14.60 20.41
C HIS A 122 8.74 13.33 21.24
N ALA A 123 7.54 13.13 21.79
CA ALA A 123 7.17 11.93 22.54
C ALA A 123 7.27 10.67 21.67
N VAL A 124 6.83 10.72 20.40
CA VAL A 124 7.00 9.61 19.44
C VAL A 124 8.48 9.37 19.15
N ARG A 125 9.29 10.42 18.97
CA ARG A 125 10.74 10.29 18.78
C ARG A 125 11.45 9.73 20.00
N VAL A 126 11.04 10.11 21.22
CA VAL A 126 11.60 9.60 22.48
C VAL A 126 11.16 8.15 22.73
N ALA A 127 9.90 7.82 22.41
CA ALA A 127 9.38 6.46 22.49
C ALA A 127 10.03 5.51 21.47
N THR A 128 10.48 6.04 20.33
CA THR A 128 11.21 5.29 19.28
C THR A 128 12.73 5.38 19.41
N ALA A 129 13.27 6.29 20.23
CA ALA A 129 14.68 6.42 20.55
C ALA A 129 15.09 5.42 21.64
N ARG A 130 14.98 4.13 21.33
CA ARG A 130 15.77 3.11 22.00
C ARG A 130 16.88 2.74 21.03
N PRO A 131 18.17 2.92 21.36
CA PRO A 131 19.22 2.35 20.54
C PRO A 131 19.14 0.84 20.77
N VAL A 132 18.43 0.15 19.90
CA VAL A 132 18.65 -1.27 19.74
C VAL A 132 19.91 -1.36 18.91
N GLU A 133 21.05 -1.59 19.56
CA GLU A 133 22.17 -2.27 18.92
C GLU A 133 21.61 -3.63 18.45
N THR A 134 21.03 -3.61 17.26
CA THR A 134 20.63 -4.82 16.57
C THR A 134 21.88 -5.29 15.86
N ALA A 135 22.32 -6.50 16.19
CA ALA A 135 23.10 -7.27 15.23
C ALA A 135 22.42 -7.15 13.84
N PRO A 136 23.19 -7.11 12.73
CA PRO A 136 22.61 -7.02 11.41
C PRO A 136 21.45 -8.02 11.31
N PRO A 137 20.25 -7.58 10.89
CA PRO A 137 19.07 -8.40 11.00
C PRO A 137 19.31 -9.72 10.28
N ASP A 138 19.04 -10.83 10.97
CA ASP A 138 19.09 -12.15 10.36
C ASP A 138 18.20 -12.12 9.11
N TRP A 139 18.79 -12.43 7.97
CA TRP A 139 18.12 -12.45 6.68
C TRP A 139 16.79 -13.19 6.71
N PHE A 140 16.77 -14.34 7.40
CA PHE A 140 15.56 -15.16 7.50
C PHE A 140 14.46 -14.42 8.25
N LEU A 141 14.78 -13.78 9.38
CA LEU A 141 13.82 -12.99 10.17
C LEU A 141 13.36 -11.74 9.41
N ALA A 142 14.27 -11.03 8.74
CA ALA A 142 13.95 -9.84 7.96
C ALA A 142 13.01 -10.17 6.79
N THR A 143 13.32 -11.21 6.05
CA THR A 143 12.53 -11.67 4.90
C THR A 143 11.18 -12.23 5.35
N SER A 144 11.13 -13.01 6.43
CA SER A 144 9.87 -13.51 7.00
C SER A 144 8.96 -12.37 7.47
N SER A 145 9.53 -11.36 8.14
CA SER A 145 8.78 -10.17 8.55
C SER A 145 8.23 -9.39 7.36
N ALA A 146 8.99 -9.28 6.27
CA ALA A 146 8.52 -8.64 5.04
C ALA A 146 7.39 -9.44 4.37
N VAL A 147 7.53 -10.76 4.29
CA VAL A 147 6.51 -11.69 3.79
C VAL A 147 5.21 -11.58 4.59
N GLU A 148 5.30 -11.63 5.92
CA GLU A 148 4.15 -11.48 6.81
C GLU A 148 3.46 -10.14 6.60
N SER A 149 4.22 -9.04 6.61
CA SER A 149 3.69 -7.69 6.39
C SER A 149 2.96 -7.57 5.04
N LEU A 150 3.53 -8.13 3.97
CA LEU A 150 2.91 -8.16 2.64
C LEU A 150 1.61 -8.98 2.63
N GLY A 151 1.60 -10.11 3.33
CA GLY A 151 0.42 -10.97 3.50
C GLY A 151 -0.70 -10.29 4.26
N GLU A 152 -0.41 -9.72 5.42
CA GLU A 152 -1.37 -9.00 6.26
C GLU A 152 -2.00 -7.81 5.51
N ALA A 153 -1.17 -7.02 4.81
CA ALA A 153 -1.66 -5.92 4.00
C ALA A 153 -2.58 -6.39 2.86
N ALA A 154 -2.24 -7.51 2.21
CA ALA A 154 -3.08 -8.09 1.18
C ALA A 154 -4.42 -8.58 1.74
N GLU A 155 -4.42 -9.29 2.86
CA GLU A 155 -5.64 -9.77 3.53
C GLU A 155 -6.54 -8.63 3.98
N HIS A 156 -5.95 -7.56 4.55
CA HIS A 156 -6.68 -6.37 4.95
C HIS A 156 -7.37 -5.70 3.76
N LEU A 157 -6.66 -5.51 2.64
CA LEU A 157 -7.23 -4.91 1.44
C LEU A 157 -8.29 -5.79 0.77
N ASP A 158 -8.13 -7.11 0.82
CA ASP A 158 -9.14 -8.06 0.35
C ASP A 158 -10.42 -7.96 1.18
N ALA A 159 -10.31 -7.92 2.51
CA ALA A 159 -11.45 -7.77 3.40
C ALA A 159 -12.22 -6.47 3.10
N LEU A 160 -11.50 -5.37 2.88
CA LEU A 160 -12.10 -4.09 2.48
C LEU A 160 -12.73 -4.16 1.09
N ALA A 161 -12.11 -4.83 0.13
CA ALA A 161 -12.65 -5.02 -1.22
C ALA A 161 -13.93 -5.86 -1.21
N VAL A 162 -13.96 -6.95 -0.45
CA VAL A 162 -15.14 -7.82 -0.31
C VAL A 162 -16.33 -7.07 0.28
N ALA A 163 -16.08 -6.11 1.19
CA ALA A 163 -17.10 -5.23 1.75
C ALA A 163 -17.67 -4.21 0.74
N GLN A 164 -17.04 -4.04 -0.43
CA GLN A 164 -17.55 -3.17 -1.49
C GLN A 164 -18.50 -3.93 -2.44
N PRO A 165 -19.43 -3.22 -3.12
CA PRO A 165 -20.30 -3.83 -4.12
C PRO A 165 -19.49 -4.56 -5.23
N PRO A 166 -19.99 -5.70 -5.75
CA PRO A 166 -19.24 -6.59 -6.64
C PRO A 166 -18.73 -5.92 -7.92
N ASP A 167 -19.49 -4.97 -8.48
CA ASP A 167 -19.12 -4.26 -9.72
C ASP A 167 -18.58 -2.84 -9.45
N SER A 168 -18.17 -2.56 -8.21
CA SER A 168 -17.63 -1.25 -7.85
C SER A 168 -16.16 -1.12 -8.24
N ALA A 169 -15.77 0.08 -8.67
CA ALA A 169 -14.36 0.42 -8.89
C ALA A 169 -13.50 0.30 -7.62
N ALA A 170 -14.11 0.49 -6.44
CA ALA A 170 -13.43 0.28 -5.16
C ALA A 170 -13.05 -1.21 -5.02
N ARG A 171 -13.99 -2.13 -5.20
CA ARG A 171 -13.69 -3.57 -5.14
C ARG A 171 -12.57 -3.97 -6.09
N GLU A 172 -12.64 -3.50 -7.33
CA GLU A 172 -11.63 -3.80 -8.36
C GLU A 172 -10.24 -3.28 -7.95
N LEU A 173 -10.16 -2.04 -7.43
CA LEU A 173 -8.91 -1.46 -6.91
C LEU A 173 -8.33 -2.31 -5.79
N GLY A 174 -9.13 -2.61 -4.76
CA GLY A 174 -8.67 -3.37 -3.59
C GLY A 174 -8.21 -4.78 -3.96
N THR A 175 -8.97 -5.46 -4.83
CA THR A 175 -8.63 -6.80 -5.33
C THR A 175 -7.32 -6.77 -6.14
N SER A 176 -7.15 -5.78 -7.02
CA SER A 176 -5.93 -5.64 -7.82
C SER A 176 -4.70 -5.42 -6.95
N ILE A 177 -4.80 -4.57 -5.93
CA ILE A 177 -3.67 -4.27 -5.04
C ILE A 177 -3.35 -5.48 -4.16
N ALA A 178 -4.36 -6.15 -3.59
CA ALA A 178 -4.15 -7.35 -2.81
C ALA A 178 -3.51 -8.48 -3.64
N ALA A 179 -3.91 -8.66 -4.90
CA ALA A 179 -3.29 -9.62 -5.81
C ALA A 179 -1.82 -9.27 -6.10
N PHE A 180 -1.51 -7.99 -6.29
CA PHE A 180 -0.14 -7.51 -6.43
C PHE A 180 0.70 -7.79 -5.18
N LEU A 181 0.18 -7.49 -3.98
CA LEU A 181 0.89 -7.74 -2.72
C LEU A 181 1.18 -9.23 -2.48
N ARG A 182 0.22 -10.12 -2.81
CA ARG A 182 0.43 -11.58 -2.74
C ARG A 182 1.56 -12.05 -3.64
N ARG A 183 1.61 -11.55 -4.88
CA ARG A 183 2.71 -11.87 -5.79
C ARG A 183 4.06 -11.44 -5.22
N SER A 184 4.13 -10.22 -4.71
CA SER A 184 5.35 -9.69 -4.09
C SER A 184 5.78 -10.54 -2.89
N ARG A 185 4.82 -10.97 -2.07
CA ARG A 185 5.04 -11.92 -0.97
C ARG A 185 5.57 -13.26 -1.48
N ASP A 186 4.93 -13.83 -2.49
CA ASP A 186 5.27 -15.15 -3.04
C ASP A 186 6.68 -15.16 -3.65
N LEU A 187 7.14 -14.03 -4.22
CA LEU A 187 8.52 -13.86 -4.68
C LEU A 187 9.52 -14.04 -3.52
N LEU A 188 9.30 -13.34 -2.40
CA LEU A 188 10.18 -13.42 -1.22
C LEU A 188 10.07 -14.77 -0.50
N LEU A 189 8.88 -15.37 -0.45
CA LEU A 189 8.69 -16.73 0.05
C LEU A 189 9.50 -17.75 -0.76
N GLY A 190 9.61 -17.56 -2.07
CA GLY A 190 10.44 -18.40 -2.94
C GLY A 190 11.93 -18.36 -2.57
N ASP A 191 12.42 -17.23 -2.04
CA ASP A 191 13.79 -17.14 -1.52
C ASP A 191 13.97 -17.92 -0.22
N ILE A 192 12.99 -17.84 0.69
CA ILE A 192 13.00 -18.59 1.95
C ILE A 192 12.99 -20.10 1.66
N ALA A 193 12.12 -20.57 0.76
CA ALA A 193 12.02 -21.99 0.43
C ALA A 193 13.35 -22.56 -0.08
N ARG A 194 14.05 -21.82 -0.95
CA ARG A 194 15.35 -22.21 -1.52
C ARG A 194 16.50 -22.31 -0.51
N LEU A 195 16.34 -21.78 0.71
CA LEU A 195 17.34 -21.93 1.77
C LEU A 195 17.12 -23.22 2.59
N VAL A 196 15.89 -23.73 2.64
CA VAL A 196 15.50 -24.89 3.45
C VAL A 196 15.71 -26.21 2.69
N ASP A 197 15.69 -26.15 1.36
CA ASP A 197 16.00 -27.28 0.46
C ASP A 197 17.51 -27.52 0.30
#